data_AF-A0A7X5ANT7-F1
#
_entry.id   AF-A0A7X5ANT7-F1
#
_cell.length_a   1.000
_cell.length_b   1.000
_cell.length_c   1.000
_cell.angle_alpha   90.00
_cell.angle_beta   90.00
_cell.angle_gamma   90.00
#
_symmetry.space_group_name_H-M   'P 1'
#
loop_
_entity.id
_entity.type
_entity.pdbx_description
1 polymer ?
#
loop_
_entity_poly.entity_id
_entity_poly.type
_entity_poly.pdbx_seq_one_letter_code
_entity_poly.pdbx_strand_id
1 'polypeptide(L)'
;MDMIFDVATEQLVIDTAGVYPWGTDLRAVLNRYGHTINLRGVQMRLTIAVEGETAFDMSLPPPGVRYRKTDQDVLATGRVRWHPDQHIEVSAWCRTNAGQEVTAQASFTAPRPAQPFDSWTWDGQRWQAPTPYPDDGQAYLWDEAQQLWVLDPDTPDSQEA
;
A
#
# COMPACT_ATOMS: atom_id res chain seq x y z
N MET A 1 3.65 -3.08 -0.26
CA MET A 1 4.94 -2.43 0.05
C MET A 1 5.79 -3.41 0.83
N ASP A 2 7.06 -3.54 0.49
CA ASP A 2 7.94 -4.53 1.10
C ASP A 2 9.11 -3.86 1.80
N MET A 3 9.39 -4.31 3.02
CA MET A 3 10.66 -4.06 3.71
C MET A 3 11.53 -5.29 3.46
N ILE A 4 12.57 -5.15 2.65
CA ILE A 4 13.40 -6.26 2.18
C ILE A 4 14.75 -6.15 2.87
N PHE A 5 15.11 -7.16 3.66
CA PHE A 5 16.47 -7.34 4.18
C PHE A 5 17.19 -8.39 3.34
N ASP A 6 18.26 -7.98 2.68
CA ASP A 6 19.11 -8.86 1.90
C ASP A 6 20.18 -9.47 2.79
N VAL A 7 20.17 -10.80 2.93
CA VAL A 7 21.07 -11.49 3.86
C VAL A 7 22.49 -11.62 3.32
N ALA A 8 22.70 -11.45 2.00
CA ALA A 8 24.01 -11.58 1.38
C ALA A 8 24.76 -10.24 1.40
N THR A 9 24.06 -9.13 1.17
CA THR A 9 24.63 -7.78 1.18
C THR A 9 24.45 -7.07 2.53
N GLU A 10 23.65 -7.64 3.44
CA GLU A 10 23.22 -7.04 4.71
C GLU A 10 22.55 -5.67 4.53
N GLN A 11 21.95 -5.43 3.36
CA GLN A 11 21.24 -4.19 3.07
C GLN A 11 19.76 -4.30 3.42
N LEU A 12 19.21 -3.17 3.86
CA LEU A 12 17.78 -3.00 4.09
C LEU A 12 17.25 -2.03 3.02
N VAL A 13 16.19 -2.45 2.32
CA VAL A 13 15.53 -1.66 1.27
C VAL A 13 14.04 -1.60 1.57
N ILE A 14 13.43 -0.45 1.28
CA ILE A 14 11.97 -0.29 1.28
C ILE A 14 11.53 -0.16 -0.16
N ASP A 15 10.73 -1.11 -0.63
CA ASP A 15 10.12 -1.11 -1.96
C ASP A 15 8.66 -0.66 -1.88
N THR A 16 8.41 0.53 -2.44
CA THR A 16 7.12 1.21 -2.47
C THR A 16 6.32 0.94 -3.75
N ALA A 17 6.80 0.09 -4.68
CA ALA A 17 6.13 -0.14 -5.97
C ALA A 17 4.70 -0.72 -5.83
N GLY A 18 4.40 -1.41 -4.72
CA GLY A 18 3.09 -2.01 -4.43
C GLY A 18 2.16 -1.14 -3.56
N VAL A 19 2.33 0.18 -3.55
CA VAL A 19 1.47 1.11 -2.79
C VAL A 19 0.18 1.38 -3.56
N TYR A 20 -0.97 1.26 -2.88
CA TYR A 20 -2.29 1.59 -3.46
C TYR A 20 -2.83 2.91 -2.90
N PRO A 21 -3.83 3.52 -3.56
CA PRO A 21 -4.38 4.82 -3.14
C PRO A 21 -4.93 4.87 -1.72
N TRP A 22 -5.46 3.74 -1.22
CA TRP A 22 -6.13 3.66 0.09
C TRP A 22 -5.38 2.80 1.12
N GLY A 23 -4.09 2.55 0.90
CA GLY A 23 -3.28 1.74 1.78
C GLY A 23 -2.39 0.76 1.02
N THR A 24 -1.75 -0.13 1.78
CA THR A 24 -0.99 -1.23 1.21
C THR A 24 -0.90 -2.37 2.21
N ASP A 25 -0.70 -3.58 1.70
CA ASP A 25 -0.21 -4.68 2.51
C ASP A 25 1.31 -4.56 2.62
N LEU A 26 1.78 -4.66 3.86
CA LEU A 26 3.17 -4.55 4.26
C LEU A 26 3.73 -5.95 4.43
N ARG A 27 4.94 -6.19 3.92
CA ARG A 27 5.64 -7.44 4.15
C ARG A 27 7.05 -7.18 4.64
N ALA A 28 7.42 -7.82 5.75
CA ALA A 28 8.81 -7.94 6.15
C ALA A 28 9.40 -9.16 5.45
N VAL A 29 10.28 -8.92 4.48
CA VAL A 29 10.82 -9.92 3.58
C VAL A 29 12.32 -10.10 3.83
N LEU A 30 12.77 -11.35 3.81
CA LEU A 30 14.17 -11.75 3.76
C LEU A 30 14.50 -12.22 2.35
N ASN A 31 15.44 -11.55 1.68
CA ASN A 31 16.03 -12.12 0.48
C ASN A 31 17.12 -13.10 0.90
N ARG A 32 16.75 -14.39 1.00
CA ARG A 32 17.63 -15.46 1.52
C ARG A 32 18.36 -16.27 0.46
N TYR A 33 18.14 -15.98 -0.83
CA TYR A 33 18.73 -16.71 -1.96
C TYR A 33 18.58 -18.25 -1.86
N GLY A 34 17.43 -18.72 -1.34
CA GLY A 34 17.13 -20.14 -1.17
C GLY A 34 17.78 -20.81 0.06
N HIS A 35 18.57 -20.10 0.86
CA HIS A 35 19.23 -20.65 2.04
C HIS A 35 18.31 -20.64 3.28
N THR A 36 18.59 -21.53 4.24
CA THR A 36 18.05 -21.45 5.60
C THR A 36 18.88 -20.48 6.42
N ILE A 37 18.26 -19.43 6.96
CA ILE A 37 18.97 -18.35 7.66
C ILE A 37 18.84 -18.51 9.16
N ASN A 38 19.93 -18.26 9.88
CA ASN A 38 19.93 -18.16 11.32
C ASN A 38 19.49 -16.75 11.73
N LEU A 39 18.35 -16.66 12.41
CA LEU A 39 17.76 -15.40 12.84
C LEU A 39 17.94 -15.13 14.34
N ARG A 40 18.74 -15.93 15.04
CA ARG A 40 19.01 -15.69 16.46
C ARG A 40 19.65 -14.32 16.66
N GLY A 41 19.02 -13.49 17.48
CA GLY A 41 19.51 -12.15 17.78
C GLY A 41 19.19 -11.11 16.71
N VAL A 42 18.55 -11.49 15.60
CA VAL A 42 18.05 -10.54 14.61
C VAL A 42 16.83 -9.83 15.19
N GLN A 43 16.82 -8.51 15.10
CA GLN A 43 15.70 -7.64 15.48
C GLN A 43 15.40 -6.70 14.32
N MET A 44 14.12 -6.43 14.07
CA MET A 44 13.70 -5.50 13.03
C MET A 44 12.57 -4.63 13.57
N ARG A 45 12.45 -3.42 13.04
CA ARG A 45 11.28 -2.58 13.28
C ARG A 45 10.95 -1.80 12.01
N LEU A 46 9.66 -1.61 11.79
CA LEU A 46 9.10 -0.80 10.74
C LEU A 46 8.08 0.15 11.36
N THR A 47 8.26 1.44 11.14
CA THR A 47 7.32 2.49 11.54
C THR A 47 6.86 3.22 10.28
N ILE A 48 5.56 3.47 10.18
CA ILE A 48 4.96 4.27 9.12
C ILE A 48 4.21 5.42 9.76
N ALA A 49 4.50 6.63 9.30
CA ALA A 49 3.76 7.82 9.63
C ALA A 49 2.94 8.28 8.41
N VAL A 50 1.73 8.74 8.67
CA VAL A 50 0.81 9.36 7.71
C VAL A 50 0.59 10.79 8.18
N GLU A 51 0.94 11.79 7.37
CA GLU A 51 0.87 13.20 7.76
C GLU A 51 1.62 13.51 9.08
N GLY A 52 2.73 12.81 9.33
CA GLY A 52 3.54 12.95 10.55
C GLY A 52 3.02 12.20 11.78
N GLU A 53 1.84 11.57 11.71
CA GLU A 53 1.30 10.74 12.79
C GLU A 53 1.61 9.27 12.57
N THR A 54 2.07 8.56 13.60
CA THR A 54 2.37 7.12 13.49
C THR A 54 1.08 6.33 13.26
N ALA A 55 0.92 5.81 12.04
CA ALA A 55 -0.24 5.00 11.64
C ALA A 55 0.02 3.50 11.76
N PHE A 56 1.29 3.07 11.73
CA PHE A 56 1.67 1.67 11.86
C PHE A 56 3.04 1.51 12.52
N ASP A 57 3.16 0.54 13.42
CA ASP A 57 4.43 0.16 14.06
C ASP A 57 4.48 -1.36 14.23
N MET A 58 5.53 -1.96 13.71
CA MET A 58 5.76 -3.40 13.79
C MET A 58 7.18 -3.65 14.26
N SER A 59 7.32 -4.48 15.30
CA SER A 59 8.61 -4.96 15.80
C SER A 59 8.71 -6.48 15.68
N LEU A 60 9.86 -6.94 15.18
CA LEU A 60 10.18 -8.35 14.99
C LEU A 60 11.47 -8.71 15.76
N PRO A 61 11.52 -9.87 16.42
CA PRO A 61 10.41 -10.78 16.67
C PRO A 61 9.31 -10.13 17.54
N PRO A 62 8.04 -10.57 17.43
CA PRO A 62 6.98 -10.10 18.31
C PRO A 62 7.31 -10.31 19.80
N PRO A 63 6.66 -9.57 20.73
CA PRO A 63 6.89 -9.73 22.16
C PRO A 63 6.76 -11.19 22.62
N GLY A 64 7.77 -11.68 23.35
CA GLY A 64 7.82 -13.08 23.83
C GLY A 64 8.28 -14.11 22.79
N VAL A 65 8.44 -13.73 21.52
CA VAL A 65 8.92 -14.61 20.46
C VAL A 65 10.44 -14.50 20.32
N ARG A 66 11.11 -15.64 20.06
CA ARG A 66 12.54 -15.69 19.77
C ARG A 66 12.75 -16.41 18.45
N TYR A 67 13.33 -15.71 17.48
CA TYR A 67 13.73 -16.32 16.23
C TYR A 67 14.91 -17.29 16.42
N ARG A 68 14.89 -18.38 15.64
CA ARG A 68 15.97 -19.38 15.62
C ARG A 68 16.52 -19.52 14.21
N LYS A 69 15.74 -20.13 13.32
CA LYS A 69 16.06 -20.31 11.92
C LYS A 69 14.78 -20.16 11.11
N THR A 70 14.91 -19.77 9.85
CA THR A 70 13.79 -19.76 8.92
C THR A 70 14.25 -20.20 7.53
N ASP A 71 13.35 -20.85 6.82
CA ASP A 71 13.38 -21.09 5.37
C ASP A 71 12.25 -20.31 4.67
N GLN A 72 11.59 -19.39 5.36
CA GLN A 72 10.55 -18.52 4.81
C GLN A 72 11.14 -17.19 4.36
N ASP A 73 10.68 -16.70 3.21
CA ASP A 73 11.04 -15.37 2.70
C ASP A 73 10.25 -14.26 3.40
N VAL A 74 9.02 -14.54 3.85
CA VAL A 74 8.18 -13.54 4.53
C VAL A 74 8.16 -13.84 6.03
N LEU A 75 8.57 -12.88 6.85
CA LEU A 75 8.60 -13.01 8.31
C LEU A 75 7.31 -12.54 8.96
N ALA A 76 6.73 -11.48 8.43
CA ALA A 76 5.53 -10.88 8.95
C ALA A 76 4.83 -10.06 7.87
N THR A 77 3.52 -9.91 8.04
CA THR A 77 2.68 -9.07 7.20
C THR A 77 1.88 -8.12 8.07
N GLY A 78 1.68 -6.90 7.58
CA GLY A 78 0.82 -5.90 8.19
C GLY A 78 -0.06 -5.25 7.13
N ARG A 79 -1.04 -4.45 7.56
CA ARG A 79 -1.83 -3.61 6.67
C ARG A 79 -1.87 -2.22 7.25
N VAL A 80 -1.67 -1.24 6.39
CA VAL A 80 -1.77 0.18 6.71
C VAL A 80 -2.76 0.84 5.75
N ARG A 81 -3.49 1.83 6.26
CA ARG A 81 -4.49 2.59 5.51
C ARG A 81 -4.10 4.07 5.51
N TRP A 82 -4.41 4.72 4.40
CA TRP A 82 -4.31 6.16 4.20
C TRP A 82 -5.33 6.56 3.15
N HIS A 83 -5.47 7.86 2.93
CA HIS A 83 -6.20 8.45 1.82
C HIS A 83 -5.23 8.87 0.71
N PRO A 84 -5.72 8.99 -0.54
CA PRO A 84 -4.94 9.58 -1.62
C PRO A 84 -4.45 10.97 -1.26
N ASP A 85 -3.35 11.40 -1.89
CA ASP A 85 -2.68 12.68 -1.68
C ASP A 85 -2.04 12.88 -0.30
N GLN A 86 -2.19 11.93 0.64
CA GLN A 86 -1.51 12.02 1.92
C GLN A 86 0.00 11.74 1.80
N HIS A 87 0.80 12.46 2.58
CA HIS A 87 2.24 12.22 2.70
C HIS A 87 2.53 11.07 3.67
N ILE A 88 3.27 10.08 3.18
CA ILE A 88 3.63 8.88 3.92
C ILE A 88 5.14 8.84 4.13
N GLU A 89 5.55 8.61 5.36
CA GLU A 89 6.94 8.39 5.75
C GLU A 89 7.11 6.99 6.31
N VAL A 90 8.14 6.29 5.84
CA VAL A 90 8.44 4.92 6.25
C VAL A 90 9.85 4.90 6.79
N SER A 91 10.01 4.38 8.00
CA SER A 91 11.30 4.18 8.65
C SER A 91 11.44 2.73 9.07
N ALA A 92 12.52 2.10 8.67
CA ALA A 92 12.83 0.74 9.04
C ALA A 92 14.26 0.63 9.58
N TRP A 93 14.45 -0.28 10.52
CA TRP A 93 15.78 -0.69 10.95
C TRP A 93 15.83 -2.20 11.19
N CYS A 94 17.00 -2.77 10.97
CA CYS A 94 17.31 -4.16 11.23
C CYS A 94 18.65 -4.24 11.96
N ARG A 95 18.66 -4.91 13.10
CA ARG A 95 19.86 -5.26 13.84
C ARG A 95 20.18 -6.73 13.63
N THR A 96 21.36 -7.03 13.10
CA THR A 96 21.83 -8.40 12.83
C THR A 96 22.37 -9.06 14.10
N ASN A 97 22.62 -10.36 14.01
CA ASN A 97 23.22 -11.14 15.10
C ASN A 97 24.67 -10.71 15.43
N ALA A 98 25.37 -10.10 14.47
CA ALA A 98 26.69 -9.49 14.66
C ALA A 98 26.62 -8.16 15.42
N GLY A 99 25.42 -7.66 15.71
CA GLY A 99 25.18 -6.41 16.41
C GLY A 99 25.18 -5.18 15.52
N GLN A 100 25.43 -5.34 14.21
CA GLN A 100 25.34 -4.28 13.21
C GLN A 100 23.88 -3.88 13.02
N GLU A 101 23.63 -2.57 12.95
CA GLU A 101 22.31 -2.01 12.66
C GLU A 101 22.34 -1.35 11.28
N VAL A 102 21.33 -1.67 10.48
CA VAL A 102 21.12 -1.08 9.16
C VAL A 102 19.74 -0.45 9.12
N THR A 103 19.64 0.72 8.51
CA THR A 103 18.42 1.52 8.45
C THR A 103 18.03 1.79 7.01
N ALA A 104 16.73 1.96 6.78
CA ALA A 104 16.17 2.35 5.52
C ALA A 104 15.03 3.34 5.75
N GLN A 105 14.92 4.33 4.88
CA GLN A 105 13.84 5.31 4.91
C GLN A 105 13.30 5.50 3.51
N ALA A 106 11.99 5.74 3.42
CA ALA A 106 11.33 6.12 2.19
C ALA A 106 10.20 7.12 2.52
N SER A 107 9.94 8.03 1.61
CA SER A 107 8.77 8.90 1.67
C SER A 107 8.10 8.97 0.30
N PHE A 108 6.78 9.05 0.30
CA PHE A 108 5.99 9.16 -0.92
C PHE A 108 4.65 9.82 -0.63
N THR A 109 4.02 10.36 -1.67
CA THR A 109 2.62 10.79 -1.62
C THR A 109 1.75 9.64 -2.07
N ALA A 110 0.72 9.31 -1.28
CA ALA A 110 -0.24 8.26 -1.61
C ALA A 110 -0.85 8.53 -3.00
N PRO A 111 -0.79 7.57 -3.93
CA PRO A 111 -1.24 7.79 -5.30
C PRO A 111 -2.76 7.99 -5.33
N ARG A 112 -3.26 8.65 -6.36
CA ARG A 112 -4.70 8.68 -6.67
C ARG A 112 -5.11 7.40 -7.37
N PRO A 113 -6.38 6.97 -7.26
CA PRO A 113 -6.91 5.99 -8.19
C PRO A 113 -6.82 6.50 -9.63
N ALA A 114 -6.75 5.58 -10.59
CA ALA A 114 -6.72 5.94 -12.01
C ALA A 114 -7.88 6.87 -12.35
N GLN A 115 -7.57 7.96 -13.07
CA GLN A 115 -8.56 8.89 -13.55
C GLN A 115 -9.46 8.19 -14.58
N PRO A 116 -10.79 8.12 -14.37
CA PRO A 116 -11.69 7.44 -15.30
C PRO A 116 -11.74 8.13 -16.67
N PHE A 117 -11.81 9.46 -16.65
CA PHE A 117 -11.88 10.31 -17.85
C PHE A 117 -11.17 11.64 -17.60
N ASP A 118 -10.63 12.24 -18.67
CA ASP A 118 -9.84 13.47 -18.60
C ASP A 118 -10.66 14.68 -18.09
N SER A 119 -11.96 14.73 -18.40
CA SER A 119 -12.86 15.77 -17.92
C SER A 119 -13.18 15.68 -16.42
N TRP A 120 -12.94 14.53 -15.78
CA TRP A 120 -13.26 14.34 -14.37
C TRP A 120 -12.21 15.01 -13.48
N THR A 121 -12.67 15.63 -12.40
CA THR A 121 -11.79 16.33 -11.45
C THR A 121 -11.74 15.59 -10.12
N TRP A 122 -10.58 15.60 -9.47
CA TRP A 122 -10.41 14.97 -8.15
C TRP A 122 -10.92 15.91 -7.05
N ASP A 123 -11.88 15.45 -6.24
CA ASP A 123 -12.43 16.24 -5.12
C ASP A 123 -11.74 15.99 -3.77
N GLY A 124 -10.68 15.19 -3.75
CA GLY A 124 -10.00 14.73 -2.53
C GLY A 124 -10.41 13.33 -2.07
N GLN A 125 -11.54 12.80 -2.54
CA GLN A 125 -12.04 11.47 -2.15
C GLN A 125 -12.37 10.58 -3.35
N ARG A 126 -12.93 11.15 -4.41
CA ARG A 126 -13.33 10.46 -5.64
C ARG A 126 -13.18 11.37 -6.85
N TRP A 127 -13.14 10.76 -8.03
CA TRP A 127 -13.23 11.48 -9.28
C TRP A 127 -14.68 11.94 -9.50
N GLN A 128 -14.87 13.20 -9.86
CA GLN A 128 -16.15 13.84 -10.12
C GLN A 128 -16.27 14.21 -11.59
N ALA A 129 -17.34 13.73 -12.22
CA ALA A 129 -17.74 14.21 -13.54
C ALA A 129 -18.12 15.70 -13.47
N PRO A 130 -17.88 16.48 -14.54
CA PRO A 130 -18.28 17.89 -14.59
C PRO A 130 -19.81 18.07 -14.60
N THR A 131 -20.55 17.11 -15.14
CA THR A 131 -22.02 17.08 -15.10
C THR A 131 -22.50 16.08 -14.06
N PRO A 132 -23.41 16.46 -13.15
CA PRO A 132 -23.98 15.54 -12.16
C PRO A 132 -24.70 14.36 -12.81
N TYR A 133 -24.58 13.19 -12.20
CA TYR A 133 -25.32 12.00 -12.59
C TYR A 133 -26.84 12.23 -12.39
N PRO A 134 -27.72 11.91 -13.36
CA PRO A 134 -29.17 12.08 -13.21
C PRO A 134 -29.75 11.20 -12.09
N ASP A 135 -30.66 11.76 -11.29
CA ASP A 135 -31.31 11.05 -10.15
C ASP A 135 -32.73 10.56 -10.49
N ASP A 136 -32.93 10.09 -11.72
CA ASP A 136 -34.23 9.61 -12.23
C ASP A 136 -34.39 8.08 -12.13
N GLY A 137 -33.42 7.40 -11.50
CA GLY A 137 -33.39 5.95 -11.33
C GLY A 137 -32.95 5.16 -12.57
N GLN A 138 -32.59 5.82 -13.67
CA GLN A 138 -32.06 5.16 -14.86
C GLN A 138 -30.54 4.96 -14.77
N ALA A 139 -30.02 4.03 -15.57
CA ALA A 139 -28.59 3.80 -15.71
C ALA A 139 -28.01 4.61 -16.87
N TYR A 140 -26.89 5.28 -16.63
CA TYR A 140 -26.22 6.13 -17.60
C TYR A 140 -24.74 5.76 -17.74
N LEU A 141 -24.23 5.90 -18.96
CA LEU A 141 -22.80 5.90 -19.27
C LEU A 141 -22.31 7.33 -19.47
N TRP A 142 -21.06 7.59 -19.12
CA TRP A 142 -20.45 8.90 -19.35
C TRP A 142 -19.96 9.00 -20.80
N ASP A 143 -20.46 9.97 -21.56
CA ASP A 143 -19.92 10.35 -22.87
C ASP A 143 -18.89 11.47 -22.69
N GLU A 144 -17.61 11.11 -22.78
CA GLU A 144 -16.51 12.06 -22.61
C GLU A 144 -16.43 13.12 -23.70
N ALA A 145 -16.83 12.80 -24.93
CA ALA A 145 -16.78 13.75 -26.04
C ALA A 145 -17.85 14.85 -25.88
N GLN A 146 -19.02 14.47 -25.36
CA GLN A 146 -20.13 15.39 -25.10
C GLN A 146 -20.11 15.99 -23.69
N GLN A 147 -19.31 15.40 -22.79
CA GLN A 147 -19.29 15.70 -21.35
C GLN A 147 -20.68 15.61 -20.73
N LEU A 148 -21.42 14.55 -21.05
CA LEU A 148 -22.80 14.32 -20.60
C LEU A 148 -23.03 12.85 -20.27
N TRP A 149 -24.06 12.59 -19.46
CA TRP A 149 -24.55 11.24 -19.19
C TRP A 149 -25.53 10.81 -20.29
N VAL A 150 -25.24 9.69 -20.95
CA VAL A 150 -26.09 9.08 -21.99
C VAL A 150 -26.72 7.80 -21.45
N LEU A 151 -28.00 7.58 -21.74
CA LEU A 151 -28.73 6.40 -21.25
C LEU A 151 -28.00 5.13 -21.69
N ASP A 152 -27.76 4.22 -20.75
CA ASP A 152 -27.11 2.94 -21.03
C ASP A 152 -28.07 2.03 -21.84
N PRO A 153 -27.77 1.73 -23.12
CA PRO A 153 -28.67 0.98 -24.00
C PRO A 153 -28.89 -0.47 -23.57
N ASP A 154 -28.00 -1.02 -22.73
CA ASP A 154 -28.06 -2.42 -22.28
C ASP A 154 -28.83 -2.59 -20.97
N THR A 155 -29.38 -1.51 -20.41
CA THR A 155 -30.23 -1.58 -19.22
C THR A 155 -31.61 -2.10 -19.63
N PRO A 156 -32.01 -3.31 -19.24
CA PRO A 156 -33.36 -3.78 -19.53
C PRO A 156 -34.34 -2.82 -18.87
N ASP A 157 -35.21 -2.24 -19.68
CA ASP A 157 -36.33 -1.42 -19.25
C ASP A 157 -37.02 -2.17 -18.10
N SER A 158 -36.93 -1.65 -16.87
CA SER A 158 -37.61 -2.23 -15.70
C SER A 158 -39.12 -1.96 -15.75
N GLN A 159 -39.70 -2.02 -16.95
CA GLN A 159 -41.12 -1.90 -17.22
C GLN A 159 -41.73 -3.29 -17.41
N GLU A 160 -41.81 -4.07 -16.32
CA GLU A 160 -42.88 -5.06 -16.14
C GLU A 160 -43.13 -5.22 -14.64
N ALA A 161 -43.99 -4.35 -14.07
CA ALA A 161 -44.68 -4.55 -12.81
C ALA A 161 -46.05 -3.86 -12.85
#